data_AF-A0A520A4X8-F1
#
_entry.id   AF-A0A520A4X8-F1
#
_cell.length_a   1.000
_cell.length_b   1.000
_cell.length_c   1.000
_cell.angle_alpha   90.00
_cell.angle_beta   90.00
_cell.angle_gamma   90.00
#
_symmetry.space_group_name_H-M   'P 1'
#
loop_
_entity.id
_entity.type
_entity.pdbx_description
1 polymer ?
#
loop_
_entity_poly.entity_id
_entity_poly.type
_entity_poly.pdbx_seq_one_letter_code
_entity_poly.pdbx_strand_id
1 'polypeptide(L)'
;MKLIVALLLNILLLSGLAIWLRAAYRRAQWPLRRWLLPALVWRLLLTAASTYQLSPDARHAQGAAQLLVKALWAHPAHLLATLQAASIRVDGQELIYYQWSNTLFFIKVMALLNLASGGVSWLNALYLSAFCFVACWELVRTLVQVLPATPVAAGLVAFLLWPTVVWWTAGFTKETLVVGAGAGLVALVLPGLYGRWPARLALRVGRLVLGVLLAWLMVRMRYFFALPLLGGLLALVAVRLVTRRGDQRQQSAQQGQGE
;
A
#
# COMPACT_ATOMS: atom_id res chain seq x y z
N MET A 1 7.36 7.46 -28.33
CA MET A 1 7.49 7.95 -26.93
C MET A 1 6.73 7.08 -25.92
N LYS A 2 5.42 6.84 -26.09
CA LYS A 2 4.58 6.07 -25.13
C LYS A 2 5.19 4.71 -24.72
N LEU A 3 5.62 3.91 -25.70
CA LEU A 3 6.21 2.59 -25.48
C LEU A 3 7.50 2.65 -24.65
N ILE A 4 8.37 3.64 -24.91
CA ILE A 4 9.63 3.81 -24.18
C ILE A 4 9.34 4.11 -22.71
N VAL A 5 8.40 5.03 -22.43
CA VAL A 5 7.99 5.34 -21.06
C VAL A 5 7.42 4.10 -20.35
N ALA A 6 6.55 3.35 -21.02
CA ALA A 6 6.00 2.12 -20.47
C ALA A 6 7.09 1.09 -20.14
N LEU A 7 8.04 0.85 -21.05
CA LEU A 7 9.16 -0.07 -20.84
C LEU A 7 10.06 0.37 -19.69
N LEU A 8 10.42 1.65 -19.62
CA LEU A 8 11.25 2.19 -18.53
C LEU A 8 10.57 2.04 -17.17
N LEU A 9 9.26 2.34 -17.09
CA LEU A 9 8.49 2.17 -15.86
C LEU A 9 8.41 0.69 -15.45
N ASN A 10 8.22 -0.23 -16.40
CA ASN A 10 8.21 -1.66 -16.09
C ASN A 10 9.57 -2.16 -15.61
N ILE A 11 10.66 -1.76 -16.27
CA ILE A 11 12.02 -2.10 -15.82
C ILE A 11 12.24 -1.59 -14.41
N LEU A 12 11.84 -0.35 -14.10
CA LEU A 12 11.97 0.22 -12.76
C LEU A 12 11.15 -0.56 -11.72
N LEU A 13 9.89 -0.89 -12.04
CA LEU A 13 8.99 -1.65 -11.14
C LEU A 13 9.51 -3.06 -10.88
N LEU A 14 9.92 -3.78 -11.92
CA LEU A 14 10.49 -5.13 -11.81
C LEU A 14 11.81 -5.11 -11.04
N SER A 15 12.69 -4.14 -11.33
CA SER A 15 13.97 -4.00 -10.61
C SER A 15 13.73 -3.69 -9.14
N GLY A 16 12.81 -2.77 -8.84
CA GLY A 16 12.39 -2.44 -7.48
C GLY A 16 11.84 -3.65 -6.73
N LEU A 17 10.96 -4.43 -7.38
CA LEU A 17 10.41 -5.66 -6.82
C LEU A 17 11.49 -6.71 -6.57
N ALA A 18 12.43 -6.91 -7.50
CA ALA A 18 13.53 -7.87 -7.35
C ALA A 18 14.49 -7.48 -6.20
N ILE A 19 14.86 -6.20 -6.11
CA ILE A 19 15.66 -5.67 -5.01
C ILE A 19 14.93 -5.85 -3.68
N TRP A 20 13.65 -5.50 -3.63
CA TRP A 20 12.82 -5.69 -2.46
C TRP A 20 12.73 -7.17 -2.07
N LEU A 21 12.47 -8.08 -3.02
CA LEU A 21 12.32 -9.50 -2.76
C LEU A 21 13.61 -10.09 -2.17
N ARG A 22 14.77 -9.73 -2.75
CA ARG A 22 16.08 -10.13 -2.21
C ARG A 22 16.32 -9.56 -0.82
N ALA A 23 15.91 -8.33 -0.54
CA ALA A 23 16.02 -7.73 0.78
C ALA A 23 15.03 -8.35 1.78
N ALA A 24 13.81 -8.65 1.36
CA ALA A 24 12.76 -9.26 2.16
C ALA A 24 13.14 -10.70 2.56
N TYR A 25 13.68 -11.46 1.62
CA TYR A 25 14.18 -12.82 1.85
C TYR A 25 15.34 -12.85 2.84
N ARG A 26 16.32 -11.92 2.72
CA ARG A 26 17.44 -11.81 3.66
C ARG A 26 17.03 -11.36 5.06
N ARG A 27 16.01 -10.51 5.19
CA ARG A 27 15.53 -9.98 6.48
C ARG A 27 14.49 -10.87 7.17
N ALA A 28 13.97 -11.90 6.49
CA ALA A 28 12.96 -12.79 7.05
C ALA A 28 13.59 -13.88 7.93
N GLN A 29 12.98 -14.15 9.08
CA GLN A 29 13.35 -15.27 9.96
C GLN A 29 13.03 -16.62 9.29
N TRP A 30 13.71 -17.68 9.71
CA TRP A 30 13.67 -19.01 9.07
C TRP A 30 12.26 -19.57 8.80
N PRO A 31 11.27 -19.55 9.73
CA PRO A 31 9.95 -20.08 9.42
C PRO A 31 9.15 -19.22 8.45
N LEU A 32 9.42 -17.91 8.37
CA LEU A 32 8.72 -17.00 7.49
C LEU A 32 9.34 -17.00 6.08
N ARG A 33 10.66 -17.05 5.99
CA ARG A 33 11.43 -17.00 4.73
C ARG A 33 10.96 -18.03 3.69
N ARG A 34 10.60 -19.25 4.11
CA ARG A 34 10.06 -20.31 3.25
C ARG A 34 8.71 -19.98 2.62
N TRP A 35 7.92 -19.09 3.22
CA TRP A 35 6.59 -18.72 2.74
C TRP A 35 6.57 -17.50 1.82
N LEU A 36 7.68 -16.77 1.69
CA LEU A 36 7.75 -15.56 0.85
C LEU A 36 7.36 -15.85 -0.60
N LEU A 37 8.03 -16.83 -1.22
CA LEU A 37 7.77 -17.16 -2.62
C LEU A 37 6.44 -17.91 -2.81
N PRO A 38 6.09 -18.94 -2.01
CA PRO A 38 4.80 -19.60 -2.15
C PRO A 38 3.60 -18.65 -2.01
N ALA A 39 3.63 -17.74 -1.02
CA ALA A 39 2.55 -16.77 -0.84
C ALA A 39 2.49 -15.75 -1.97
N LEU A 40 3.64 -15.32 -2.51
CA LEU A 40 3.68 -14.45 -3.67
C LEU A 40 3.10 -15.15 -4.91
N VAL A 41 3.59 -16.35 -5.23
CA VAL A 41 3.11 -17.16 -6.37
C VAL A 41 1.61 -17.40 -6.25
N TRP A 42 1.13 -17.82 -5.08
CA TRP A 42 -0.30 -18.01 -4.82
C TRP A 42 -1.11 -16.75 -5.14
N ARG A 43 -0.65 -15.59 -4.66
CA ARG A 43 -1.32 -14.32 -4.94
C ARG A 43 -1.31 -13.94 -6.42
N LEU A 44 -0.19 -14.18 -7.12
CA LEU A 44 -0.09 -13.90 -8.55
C LEU A 44 -1.03 -14.81 -9.37
N LEU A 45 -1.15 -16.08 -9.01
CA LEU A 45 -2.11 -17.00 -9.62
C LEU A 45 -3.55 -16.54 -9.42
N LEU A 46 -3.92 -16.15 -8.19
CA LEU A 46 -5.24 -15.59 -7.91
C LEU A 46 -5.47 -14.26 -8.63
N THR A 47 -4.43 -13.45 -8.80
CA THR A 47 -4.51 -12.21 -9.57
C THR A 47 -4.81 -12.54 -11.03
N ALA A 48 -4.09 -13.48 -11.64
CA ALA A 48 -4.34 -13.93 -13.01
C ALA A 48 -5.78 -14.46 -13.17
N ALA A 49 -6.24 -15.31 -12.24
CA ALA A 49 -7.60 -15.83 -12.23
C ALA A 49 -8.65 -14.71 -12.12
N SER A 50 -8.49 -13.78 -11.19
CA SER A 50 -9.40 -12.64 -10.99
C SER A 50 -9.48 -11.71 -12.20
N THR A 51 -8.40 -11.61 -12.98
CA THR A 51 -8.34 -10.75 -14.16
C THR A 51 -8.95 -11.37 -15.40
N TYR A 52 -9.19 -12.68 -15.41
CA TYR A 52 -9.83 -13.36 -16.53
C TYR A 52 -11.23 -12.80 -16.80
N GLN A 53 -11.96 -12.45 -15.74
CA GLN A 53 -13.25 -11.76 -15.82
C GLN A 53 -13.26 -10.55 -14.90
N LEU A 54 -12.89 -9.39 -15.45
CA LEU A 54 -13.04 -8.11 -14.75
C LEU A 54 -14.50 -7.88 -14.40
N SER A 55 -14.78 -7.46 -13.16
CA SER A 55 -16.11 -7.01 -12.77
C SER A 55 -16.56 -5.80 -13.62
N PRO A 56 -17.87 -5.55 -13.74
CA PRO A 56 -18.38 -4.36 -14.45
C PRO A 56 -17.74 -3.06 -13.96
N ASP A 57 -17.57 -2.90 -12.64
CA ASP A 57 -16.94 -1.72 -12.04
C ASP A 57 -15.46 -1.59 -12.42
N ALA A 58 -14.73 -2.70 -12.44
CA ALA A 58 -13.32 -2.73 -12.84
C ALA A 58 -13.16 -2.37 -14.33
N ARG A 59 -14.05 -2.89 -15.19
CA ARG A 59 -14.08 -2.54 -16.62
C ARG A 59 -14.37 -1.05 -16.82
N HIS A 60 -15.35 -0.50 -16.11
CA HIS A 60 -15.69 0.93 -16.15
C HIS A 60 -14.49 1.80 -15.72
N ALA A 61 -13.89 1.47 -14.57
CA ALA A 61 -12.74 2.21 -14.06
C ALA A 61 -11.54 2.13 -15.01
N GLN A 62 -11.28 0.98 -15.63
CA GLN A 62 -10.22 0.82 -16.62
C GLN A 62 -10.49 1.63 -17.89
N GLY A 63 -11.72 1.62 -18.42
CA GLY A 63 -12.11 2.41 -19.58
C GLY A 63 -11.94 3.92 -19.33
N ALA A 64 -12.46 4.41 -18.21
CA ALA A 64 -12.30 5.82 -17.82
C ALA A 64 -10.81 6.19 -17.62
N ALA A 65 -10.01 5.29 -17.04
CA ALA A 65 -8.57 5.51 -16.88
C ALA A 65 -7.81 5.56 -18.21
N GLN A 66 -8.22 4.78 -19.21
CA GLN A 66 -7.66 4.83 -20.55
C GLN A 66 -8.00 6.16 -21.25
N LEU A 67 -9.24 6.65 -21.12
CA LEU A 67 -9.63 7.97 -21.61
C LEU A 67 -8.79 9.07 -20.97
N LEU A 68 -8.59 9.01 -19.65
CA LEU A 68 -7.75 9.96 -18.94
C LEU A 68 -6.30 9.95 -19.47
N VAL A 69 -5.72 8.77 -19.70
CA VAL A 69 -4.37 8.66 -20.28
C VAL A 69 -4.30 9.18 -21.72
N LYS A 70 -5.34 8.96 -22.53
CA LYS A 70 -5.41 9.56 -23.89
C LYS A 70 -5.35 11.09 -23.80
N ALA A 71 -6.13 11.71 -22.90
CA ALA A 71 -6.09 13.15 -22.67
C ALA A 71 -4.73 13.65 -22.16
N LEU A 72 -4.11 12.91 -21.24
CA LEU A 72 -2.76 13.22 -20.73
C LEU A 72 -1.70 13.23 -21.84
N TRP A 73 -1.77 12.27 -22.78
CA TRP A 73 -0.84 12.23 -23.91
C TRP A 73 -1.11 13.30 -24.97
N ALA A 74 -2.36 13.76 -25.11
CA ALA A 74 -2.70 14.86 -26.01
C ALA A 74 -2.17 16.20 -25.46
N HIS A 75 -2.23 16.39 -24.15
CA HIS A 75 -1.89 17.66 -23.49
C HIS A 75 -1.01 17.45 -22.23
N PRO A 76 0.26 17.02 -22.38
CA PRO A 76 1.12 16.66 -21.24
C PRO A 76 1.39 17.82 -20.28
N ALA A 77 1.39 19.07 -20.78
CA ALA A 77 1.56 20.27 -19.95
C ALA A 77 0.44 20.44 -18.92
N HIS A 78 -0.75 19.88 -19.17
CA HIS A 78 -1.90 19.96 -18.27
C HIS A 78 -2.03 18.75 -17.35
N LEU A 79 -1.02 17.86 -17.27
CA LEU A 79 -1.11 16.60 -16.53
C LEU A 79 -1.59 16.78 -15.09
N LEU A 80 -1.01 17.73 -14.36
CA LEU A 80 -1.38 17.95 -12.96
C LEU A 80 -2.80 18.49 -12.82
N ALA A 81 -3.21 19.41 -13.72
CA ALA A 81 -4.56 19.96 -13.74
C ALA A 81 -5.60 18.88 -14.07
N THR A 82 -5.32 18.04 -15.07
CA THR A 82 -6.18 16.90 -15.46
C THR A 82 -6.31 15.87 -14.34
N LEU A 83 -5.24 15.58 -13.59
CA LEU A 83 -5.30 14.70 -12.43
C LEU A 83 -6.03 15.32 -11.23
N GLN A 84 -6.12 16.65 -11.13
CA GLN A 84 -6.86 17.34 -10.07
C GLN A 84 -8.33 17.58 -10.42
N ALA A 85 -8.68 17.64 -11.71
CA ALA A 85 -10.03 17.90 -12.19
C ALA A 85 -11.09 16.92 -11.64
N ALA A 86 -12.29 17.43 -11.36
CA ALA A 86 -13.42 16.64 -10.89
C ALA A 86 -14.21 15.96 -12.02
N SER A 87 -14.12 16.50 -13.25
CA SER A 87 -14.71 15.91 -14.44
C SER A 87 -13.64 15.48 -15.43
N ILE A 88 -13.96 14.43 -16.21
CA ILE A 88 -13.14 13.95 -17.31
C ILE A 88 -13.93 14.25 -18.60
N ARG A 89 -13.40 15.15 -19.43
CA ARG A 89 -13.95 15.49 -20.75
C ARG A 89 -13.05 14.89 -21.83
N VAL A 90 -13.56 13.91 -22.56
CA VAL A 90 -12.84 13.30 -23.69
C VAL A 90 -13.85 13.05 -24.81
N ASP A 91 -13.54 13.55 -26.01
CA ASP A 91 -14.33 13.31 -27.24
C ASP A 91 -15.84 13.64 -27.10
N GLY A 92 -16.16 14.75 -26.42
CA GLY A 92 -17.55 15.19 -26.21
C GLY A 92 -18.31 14.43 -25.11
N GLN A 93 -17.72 13.39 -24.52
CA GLN A 93 -18.25 12.74 -23.32
C GLN A 93 -17.72 13.45 -22.07
N GLU A 94 -18.63 13.91 -21.21
CA GLU A 94 -18.29 14.45 -19.89
C GLU A 94 -18.71 13.47 -18.81
N LEU A 95 -17.73 12.86 -18.15
CA LEU A 95 -17.95 12.08 -16.94
C LEU A 95 -17.81 13.00 -15.74
N ILE A 96 -18.94 13.42 -15.18
CA ILE A 96 -18.99 14.24 -13.96
C ILE A 96 -18.95 13.31 -12.76
N TYR A 97 -17.92 13.45 -11.94
CA TYR A 97 -17.81 12.76 -10.67
C TYR A 97 -17.77 13.76 -9.52
N TYR A 98 -18.28 13.34 -8.37
CA TYR A 98 -18.03 14.07 -7.13
C TYR A 98 -16.53 14.07 -6.82
N GLN A 99 -15.95 15.23 -6.44
CA GLN A 99 -14.51 15.39 -6.25
C GLN A 99 -13.91 14.44 -5.18
N TRP A 100 -14.73 14.02 -4.22
CA TRP A 100 -14.38 13.06 -3.17
C TRP A 100 -14.83 11.62 -3.49
N SER A 101 -15.24 11.34 -4.73
CA SER A 101 -15.56 9.99 -5.17
C SER A 101 -14.31 9.10 -5.13
N ASN A 102 -14.39 8.01 -4.38
CA ASN A 102 -13.34 6.99 -4.40
C ASN A 102 -13.20 6.31 -5.76
N THR A 103 -14.26 6.28 -6.59
CA THR A 103 -14.21 5.78 -7.96
C THR A 103 -13.35 6.68 -8.81
N LEU A 104 -13.58 8.00 -8.77
CA LEU A 104 -12.74 8.96 -9.52
C LEU A 104 -11.28 8.87 -9.07
N PHE A 105 -11.04 8.79 -7.76
CA PHE A 105 -9.68 8.66 -7.24
C PHE A 105 -9.01 7.36 -7.71
N PHE A 106 -9.74 6.23 -7.66
CA PHE A 106 -9.23 4.96 -8.19
C PHE A 106 -8.95 5.02 -9.69
N ILE A 107 -9.83 5.63 -10.50
CA ILE A 107 -9.62 5.87 -11.94
C ILE A 107 -8.32 6.64 -12.18
N LYS A 108 -8.02 7.67 -11.37
CA LYS A 108 -6.77 8.45 -11.46
C LYS A 108 -5.55 7.59 -11.12
N VAL A 109 -5.62 6.75 -10.09
CA VAL A 109 -4.55 5.77 -9.80
C VAL A 109 -4.35 4.82 -10.98
N MET A 110 -5.44 4.30 -11.57
CA MET A 110 -5.37 3.41 -12.73
C MET A 110 -4.82 4.11 -13.97
N ALA A 111 -5.10 5.40 -14.15
CA ALA A 111 -4.52 6.18 -15.24
C ALA A 111 -2.99 6.32 -15.09
N LEU A 112 -2.50 6.55 -13.88
CA LEU A 112 -1.06 6.54 -13.61
C LEU A 112 -0.43 5.17 -13.88
N LEU A 113 -1.08 4.08 -13.47
CA LEU A 113 -0.61 2.73 -13.78
C LEU A 113 -0.66 2.41 -15.27
N ASN A 114 -1.64 2.95 -16.00
CA ASN A 114 -1.75 2.83 -17.45
C ASN A 114 -0.58 3.49 -18.21
N LEU A 115 0.16 4.41 -17.60
CA LEU A 115 1.42 4.91 -18.19
C LEU A 115 2.48 3.79 -18.27
N ALA A 116 2.49 2.87 -17.31
CA ALA A 116 3.36 1.70 -17.30
C ALA A 116 2.75 0.51 -18.07
N SER A 117 1.47 0.21 -17.86
CA SER A 117 0.83 -0.97 -18.47
C SER A 117 0.38 -0.75 -19.92
N GLY A 118 0.39 0.48 -20.43
CA GLY A 118 -0.13 0.79 -21.76
C GLY A 118 -1.64 0.58 -21.90
N GLY A 119 -2.39 0.56 -20.78
CA GLY A 119 -3.83 0.30 -20.79
C GLY A 119 -4.21 -1.17 -20.59
N VAL A 120 -3.24 -2.05 -20.35
CA VAL A 120 -3.47 -3.48 -20.14
C VAL A 120 -3.93 -3.76 -18.71
N SER A 121 -5.14 -4.28 -18.57
CA SER A 121 -5.81 -4.46 -17.26
C SER A 121 -5.14 -5.48 -16.35
N TRP A 122 -4.66 -6.61 -16.88
CA TRP A 122 -4.00 -7.64 -16.08
C TRP A 122 -2.67 -7.16 -15.50
N LEU A 123 -1.94 -6.29 -16.21
CA LEU A 123 -0.72 -5.66 -15.68
C LEU A 123 -1.04 -4.69 -14.53
N ASN A 124 -2.08 -3.87 -14.64
CA ASN A 124 -2.51 -3.00 -13.53
C ASN A 124 -2.90 -3.82 -12.29
N ALA A 125 -3.63 -4.91 -12.50
CA ALA A 125 -3.98 -5.83 -11.42
C ALA A 125 -2.74 -6.46 -10.76
N LEU A 126 -1.72 -6.83 -11.53
CA LEU A 126 -0.45 -7.31 -11.00
C LEU A 126 0.27 -6.24 -10.17
N TYR A 127 0.33 -4.98 -10.64
CA TYR A 127 0.97 -3.90 -9.87
C TYR A 127 0.27 -3.67 -8.54
N LEU A 128 -1.07 -3.61 -8.53
CA LEU A 128 -1.86 -3.46 -7.30
C LEU A 128 -1.65 -4.64 -6.35
N SER A 129 -1.70 -5.86 -6.88
CA SER A 129 -1.52 -7.08 -6.10
C SER A 129 -0.12 -7.19 -5.50
N ALA A 130 0.92 -6.83 -6.28
CA ALA A 130 2.29 -6.78 -5.80
C ALA A 130 2.47 -5.71 -4.70
N PHE A 131 1.91 -4.51 -4.87
CA PHE A 131 1.91 -3.48 -3.83
C PHE A 131 1.28 -3.99 -2.54
N CYS A 132 0.09 -4.58 -2.61
CA CYS A 132 -0.60 -5.09 -1.43
C CYS A 132 0.15 -6.28 -0.81
N PHE A 133 0.78 -7.15 -1.63
CA PHE A 133 1.62 -8.23 -1.13
C PHE A 133 2.82 -7.71 -0.34
N VAL A 134 3.55 -6.75 -0.90
CA VAL A 134 4.70 -6.12 -0.25
C VAL A 134 4.30 -5.54 1.11
N ALA A 135 3.19 -4.81 1.16
CA ALA A 135 2.69 -4.21 2.38
C ALA A 135 2.26 -5.25 3.43
N CYS A 136 1.47 -6.26 3.04
CA CYS A 136 1.08 -7.35 3.91
C CYS A 136 2.31 -8.13 4.43
N TRP A 137 3.31 -8.39 3.57
CA TRP A 137 4.53 -9.08 3.95
C TRP A 137 5.33 -8.30 5.00
N GLU A 138 5.52 -7.00 4.81
CA GLU A 138 6.23 -6.16 5.79
C GLU A 138 5.43 -6.05 7.09
N LEU A 139 4.08 -6.06 7.05
CA LEU A 139 3.26 -6.15 8.25
C LEU A 139 3.50 -7.48 9.00
N VAL A 140 3.42 -8.62 8.32
CA VAL A 140 3.67 -9.93 8.95
C VAL A 140 5.05 -9.99 9.58
N ARG A 141 6.09 -9.52 8.87
CA ARG A 141 7.45 -9.41 9.43
C ARG A 141 7.50 -8.51 10.66
N THR A 142 6.82 -7.37 10.62
CA THR A 142 6.76 -6.42 11.72
C THR A 142 6.08 -7.02 12.95
N LEU A 143 4.96 -7.72 12.76
CA LEU A 143 4.25 -8.39 13.86
C LEU A 143 5.13 -9.43 14.54
N VAL A 144 5.84 -10.26 13.77
CA VAL A 144 6.77 -11.26 14.32
C VAL A 144 7.91 -10.61 15.12
N GLN A 145 8.40 -9.45 14.67
CA GLN A 145 9.49 -8.73 15.34
C GLN A 145 9.04 -8.01 16.62
N VAL A 146 7.83 -7.45 16.60
CA VAL A 146 7.30 -6.60 17.67
C VAL A 146 6.51 -7.41 18.72
N LEU A 147 5.89 -8.51 18.31
CA LEU A 147 5.05 -9.37 19.15
C LEU A 147 5.60 -10.81 19.13
N PRO A 148 6.76 -11.07 19.76
CA PRO A 148 7.41 -12.39 19.72
C PRO A 148 6.58 -13.50 20.37
N ALA A 149 5.62 -13.15 21.25
CA ALA A 149 4.68 -14.09 21.86
C ALA A 149 3.61 -14.58 20.87
N THR A 150 3.39 -13.88 19.76
CA THR A 150 2.40 -14.27 18.76
C THR A 150 2.98 -15.32 17.81
N PRO A 151 2.27 -16.43 17.54
CA PRO A 151 2.71 -17.43 16.57
C PRO A 151 2.95 -16.80 15.19
N VAL A 152 4.10 -17.10 14.57
CA VAL A 152 4.47 -16.58 13.24
C VAL A 152 3.40 -16.86 12.18
N ALA A 153 2.74 -18.03 12.29
CA ALA A 153 1.67 -18.43 11.38
C ALA A 153 0.43 -17.53 11.46
N ALA A 154 0.14 -16.87 12.58
CA ALA A 154 -1.07 -16.07 12.74
C ALA A 154 -1.11 -14.89 11.76
N GLY A 155 -0.03 -14.12 11.67
CA GLY A 155 0.08 -13.02 10.70
C GLY A 155 0.11 -13.52 9.26
N LEU A 156 0.87 -14.58 9.00
CA LEU A 156 0.96 -15.18 7.66
C LEU A 156 -0.41 -15.64 7.15
N VAL A 157 -1.16 -16.37 7.97
CA VAL A 157 -2.50 -16.83 7.62
C VAL A 157 -3.41 -15.63 7.43
N ALA A 158 -3.53 -14.75 8.43
CA ALA A 158 -4.47 -13.63 8.41
C ALA A 158 -4.31 -12.72 7.18
N PHE A 159 -3.07 -12.43 6.75
CA PHE A 159 -2.83 -11.42 5.71
C PHE A 159 -2.41 -11.97 4.34
N LEU A 160 -1.93 -13.21 4.25
CA LEU A 160 -1.33 -13.74 3.02
C LEU A 160 -1.91 -15.07 2.55
N LEU A 161 -2.58 -15.85 3.42
CA LEU A 161 -3.13 -17.15 3.04
C LEU A 161 -4.64 -17.28 3.28
N TRP A 162 -5.24 -16.40 4.09
CA TRP A 162 -6.65 -16.48 4.43
C TRP A 162 -7.53 -16.24 3.18
N PRO A 163 -8.35 -17.21 2.75
CA PRO A 163 -8.96 -17.21 1.42
C PRO A 163 -9.72 -15.92 1.08
N THR A 164 -10.54 -15.41 2.01
CA THR A 164 -11.31 -14.19 1.73
C THR A 164 -10.40 -12.98 1.56
N VAL A 165 -9.35 -12.84 2.39
CA VAL A 165 -8.43 -11.70 2.29
C VAL A 165 -7.68 -11.75 0.96
N VAL A 166 -7.15 -12.91 0.58
CA VAL A 166 -6.36 -13.02 -0.65
C VAL A 166 -7.26 -12.88 -1.88
N TRP A 167 -8.48 -13.43 -1.86
CA TRP A 167 -9.44 -13.27 -2.96
C TRP A 167 -9.84 -11.81 -3.18
N TRP A 168 -10.26 -11.10 -2.13
CA TRP A 168 -10.71 -9.70 -2.25
C TRP A 168 -9.59 -8.70 -2.53
N THR A 169 -8.34 -9.10 -2.27
CA THR A 169 -7.15 -8.26 -2.49
C THR A 169 -6.25 -8.78 -3.61
N ALA A 170 -6.72 -9.75 -4.40
CA ALA A 170 -6.12 -10.15 -5.65
C ALA A 170 -6.84 -9.41 -6.78
N GLY A 171 -6.10 -8.68 -7.60
CA GLY A 171 -6.64 -8.11 -8.83
C GLY A 171 -6.94 -6.61 -8.82
N PHE A 172 -7.80 -6.25 -9.77
CA PHE A 172 -8.17 -4.87 -10.10
C PHE A 172 -9.32 -4.39 -9.20
N THR A 173 -9.03 -4.12 -7.93
CA THR A 173 -10.06 -3.71 -6.96
C THR A 173 -9.57 -2.56 -6.09
N LYS A 174 -10.53 -1.80 -5.56
CA LYS A 174 -10.26 -0.71 -4.61
C LYS A 174 -9.77 -1.27 -3.27
N GLU A 175 -10.28 -2.44 -2.92
CA GLU A 175 -9.97 -3.23 -1.74
C GLU A 175 -8.48 -3.57 -1.67
N THR A 176 -7.88 -4.01 -2.78
CA THR A 176 -6.43 -4.27 -2.86
C THR A 176 -5.60 -3.06 -2.42
N LEU A 177 -5.98 -1.86 -2.86
CA LEU A 177 -5.26 -0.63 -2.53
C LEU A 177 -5.49 -0.22 -1.06
N VAL A 178 -6.72 -0.34 -0.55
CA VAL A 178 -7.06 -0.02 0.85
C VAL A 178 -6.33 -0.95 1.81
N VAL A 179 -6.36 -2.26 1.57
CA VAL A 179 -5.70 -3.24 2.44
C VAL A 179 -4.18 -3.08 2.35
N GLY A 180 -3.62 -2.88 1.16
CA GLY A 180 -2.19 -2.60 1.00
C GLY A 180 -1.76 -1.33 1.74
N ALA A 181 -2.53 -0.24 1.60
CA ALA A 181 -2.21 1.01 2.28
C ALA A 181 -2.30 0.87 3.81
N GLY A 182 -3.36 0.24 4.33
CA GLY A 182 -3.54 0.01 5.76
C GLY A 182 -2.44 -0.90 6.33
N ALA A 183 -2.15 -2.02 5.68
CA ALA A 183 -1.10 -2.94 6.12
C ALA A 183 0.28 -2.28 6.12
N GLY A 184 0.60 -1.52 5.07
CA GLY A 184 1.86 -0.78 4.96
C GLY A 184 1.97 0.30 6.03
N LEU A 185 0.88 1.02 6.32
CA LEU A 185 0.86 2.04 7.36
C LEU A 185 1.13 1.45 8.74
N VAL A 186 0.44 0.36 9.10
CA VAL A 186 0.66 -0.34 10.37
C VAL A 186 2.10 -0.88 10.45
N ALA A 187 2.61 -1.48 9.36
CA ALA A 187 3.99 -1.96 9.29
C ALA A 187 5.05 -0.84 9.49
N LEU A 188 4.74 0.39 9.11
CA LEU A 188 5.63 1.54 9.32
C LEU A 188 5.58 2.10 10.75
N VAL A 189 4.39 2.14 11.35
CA VAL A 189 4.17 2.77 12.66
C VAL A 189 4.61 1.87 13.81
N LEU A 190 4.28 0.58 13.77
CA LEU A 190 4.57 -0.37 14.86
C LEU A 190 6.04 -0.42 15.29
N PRO A 191 7.03 -0.50 14.38
CA PRO A 191 8.44 -0.52 14.75
C PRO A 191 8.89 0.76 15.48
N GLY A 192 8.24 1.90 15.26
CA GLY A 192 8.53 3.13 15.98
C GLY A 192 7.98 3.14 17.42
N LEU A 193 6.89 2.41 17.66
CA LEU A 193 6.23 2.35 18.97
C LEU A 193 6.84 1.29 19.89
N TYR A 194 7.27 0.16 19.32
CA TYR A 194 7.77 -0.98 20.08
C TYR A 194 9.23 -1.33 19.81
N GLY A 195 9.78 -0.89 18.68
CA GLY A 195 11.17 -1.13 18.31
C GLY A 195 12.03 0.12 18.36
N ARG A 196 13.18 0.04 17.67
CA ARG A 196 14.11 1.16 17.51
C ARG A 196 13.81 1.93 16.22
N TRP A 197 13.73 3.24 16.34
CA TRP A 197 13.71 4.12 15.16
C TRP A 197 15.04 4.04 14.42
N PRO A 198 15.06 4.17 13.08
CA PRO A 198 16.31 4.22 12.35
C PRO A 198 17.15 5.41 12.84
N ALA A 199 18.45 5.22 13.05
CA ALA A 199 19.32 6.30 13.55
C ALA A 199 19.45 7.45 12.54
N ARG A 200 19.46 7.12 11.24
CA ARG A 200 19.62 8.11 10.15
C ARG A 200 18.34 8.93 9.95
N LEU A 201 18.46 10.25 10.03
CA LEU A 201 17.34 11.20 9.85
C LEU A 201 16.62 11.01 8.51
N ALA A 202 17.35 10.85 7.41
CA ALA A 202 16.77 10.64 6.08
C ALA A 202 15.80 9.45 6.03
N LEU A 203 16.12 8.35 6.72
CA LEU A 203 15.23 7.19 6.81
C LEU A 203 14.00 7.45 7.67
N ARG A 204 14.10 8.30 8.71
CA ARG A 204 12.95 8.71 9.52
C ARG A 204 12.00 9.55 8.70
N VAL A 205 12.51 10.58 8.03
CA VAL A 205 11.72 11.46 7.16
C VAL A 205 11.06 10.64 6.05
N GLY A 206 11.81 9.75 5.38
CA GLY A 206 11.26 8.87 4.35
C GLY A 206 10.12 7.98 4.86
N ARG A 207 10.24 7.42 6.07
CA ARG A 207 9.15 6.64 6.70
C ARG A 207 7.93 7.50 7.03
N LEU A 208 8.13 8.73 7.51
CA LEU A 208 7.03 9.65 7.82
C LEU A 208 6.30 10.08 6.55
N VAL A 209 7.03 10.49 5.50
CA VAL A 209 6.46 10.84 4.20
C VAL A 209 5.67 9.67 3.63
N LEU A 210 6.25 8.45 3.65
CA LEU A 210 5.54 7.26 3.21
C LEU A 210 4.30 6.96 4.07
N GLY A 211 4.39 7.11 5.38
CA GLY A 211 3.25 6.94 6.29
C GLY A 211 2.10 7.91 5.99
N VAL A 212 2.43 9.20 5.79
CA VAL A 212 1.45 10.23 5.39
C VAL A 212 0.84 9.90 4.04
N LEU A 213 1.65 9.48 3.06
CA LEU A 213 1.17 9.08 1.74
C LEU A 213 0.20 7.88 1.81
N LEU A 214 0.53 6.85 2.59
CA LEU A 214 -0.33 5.68 2.77
C LEU A 214 -1.62 6.02 3.53
N ALA A 215 -1.54 6.87 4.56
CA ALA A 215 -2.72 7.36 5.28
C ALA A 215 -3.64 8.17 4.36
N TRP A 216 -3.07 9.11 3.58
CA TRP A 216 -3.81 9.88 2.59
C TRP A 216 -4.47 8.99 1.53
N LEU A 217 -3.73 8.01 1.00
CA LEU A 217 -4.23 7.05 0.04
C LEU A 217 -5.41 6.26 0.61
N MET A 218 -5.30 5.80 1.86
CA MET A 218 -6.36 5.05 2.53
C MET A 218 -7.61 5.91 2.76
N VAL A 219 -7.46 7.16 3.21
CA VAL A 219 -8.57 8.11 3.41
C VAL A 219 -9.29 8.41 2.09
N ARG A 220 -8.53 8.67 1.02
CA ARG A 220 -9.09 8.96 -0.31
C ARG A 220 -9.81 7.77 -0.94
N MET A 221 -9.38 6.55 -0.60
CA MET A 221 -10.05 5.33 -1.08
C MET A 221 -11.30 4.98 -0.26
N ARG A 222 -11.18 4.87 1.06
CA ARG A 222 -12.29 4.51 1.96
C ARG A 222 -12.08 5.11 3.34
N TYR A 223 -12.58 6.34 3.54
CA TYR A 223 -12.47 7.06 4.81
C TYR A 223 -13.02 6.28 6.01
N PHE A 224 -14.10 5.49 5.82
CA PHE A 224 -14.72 4.71 6.89
C PHE A 224 -13.84 3.59 7.45
N PHE A 225 -12.89 3.05 6.66
CA PHE A 225 -11.86 2.14 7.17
C PHE A 225 -10.64 2.90 7.70
N ALA A 226 -10.34 4.05 7.09
CA ALA A 226 -9.17 4.85 7.48
C ALA A 226 -9.34 5.46 8.87
N LEU A 227 -10.52 6.01 9.20
CA LEU A 227 -10.75 6.70 10.48
C LEU A 227 -10.54 5.78 11.70
N PRO A 228 -11.14 4.58 11.78
CA PRO A 228 -10.87 3.67 12.90
C PRO A 228 -9.39 3.26 12.99
N LEU A 229 -8.74 2.98 11.85
CA LEU A 229 -7.33 2.58 11.86
C LEU A 229 -6.42 3.72 12.33
N LEU A 230 -6.59 4.93 11.78
CA LEU A 230 -5.82 6.10 12.15
C LEU A 230 -6.08 6.51 13.60
N GLY A 231 -7.34 6.51 14.03
CA GLY A 231 -7.72 6.76 15.43
C GLY A 231 -7.07 5.75 16.38
N GLY A 232 -7.11 4.47 16.04
CA GLY A 232 -6.47 3.40 16.83
C GLY A 232 -4.94 3.55 16.90
N LEU A 233 -4.29 3.88 15.79
CA LEU A 233 -2.84 4.14 15.77
C LEU A 233 -2.47 5.39 16.58
N LEU A 234 -3.25 6.47 16.50
CA LEU A 234 -3.03 7.68 17.28
C LEU A 234 -3.23 7.42 18.79
N ALA A 235 -4.29 6.71 19.16
CA ALA A 235 -4.52 6.30 20.55
C ALA A 235 -3.36 5.45 21.07
N LEU A 236 -2.87 4.50 20.26
CA LEU A 236 -1.73 3.67 20.62
C LEU A 236 -0.43 4.49 20.80
N VAL A 237 -0.19 5.46 19.91
CA VAL A 237 0.94 6.41 20.05
C VAL A 237 0.81 7.17 21.37
N ALA A 238 -0.37 7.72 21.67
CA ALA A 238 -0.61 8.48 22.90
C ALA A 238 -0.34 7.66 24.16
N VAL A 239 -0.89 6.44 24.24
CA VAL A 239 -0.65 5.52 25.36
C VAL A 239 0.84 5.24 25.53
N ARG A 240 1.55 4.92 24.45
CA ARG A 240 2.99 4.63 24.51
C ARG A 240 3.83 5.83 24.94
N LEU A 241 3.44 7.05 24.56
CA LEU A 241 4.11 8.28 25.02
C LEU A 241 3.90 8.51 26.52
N VAL A 242 2.69 8.24 27.04
CA VAL A 242 2.39 8.35 28.47
C VAL A 242 3.17 7.32 29.28
N THR A 243 3.17 6.05 28.88
CA THR A 243 3.89 4.97 29.60
C THR A 243 5.38 5.25 29.68
N ARG A 244 6.02 5.68 28.56
CA ARG A 244 7.46 5.99 28.55
C ARG A 244 7.85 7.12 29.50
N ARG A 245 6.98 8.13 29.67
CA ARG A 245 7.21 9.22 30.63
C ARG A 245 7.07 8.74 32.07
N GLY A 246 6.16 7.80 32.33
CA GLY A 246 6.00 7.16 33.64
C GLY A 246 7.25 6.38 34.06
N ASP A 247 7.76 5.53 33.16
CA ASP A 247 8.94 4.70 33.42
C ASP A 247 10.18 5.56 33.74
N GLN A 248 10.36 6.68 33.02
CA GLN A 248 11.46 7.62 33.27
C GLN A 248 11.38 8.28 34.66
N ARG A 249 10.18 8.66 35.10
CA ARG A 249 9.99 9.26 36.44
C ARG A 249 10.31 8.27 37.56
N GLN A 250 9.94 7.01 37.40
CA GLN A 250 10.25 5.97 38.38
C GLN A 250 11.76 5.71 38.48
N GLN A 251 12.47 5.71 37.34
CA GLN A 251 13.93 5.55 37.33
C GLN A 251 14.64 6.73 38.01
N SER A 252 14.21 7.98 37.76
CA SER A 252 14.78 9.15 38.45
C SER A 252 14.51 9.14 39.95
N ALA A 253 13.34 8.67 40.40
CA ALA A 253 13.00 8.56 41.81
C ALA A 253 13.85 7.50 42.54
N GLN A 254 14.16 6.37 41.89
CA GLN A 254 15.03 5.33 42.46
C GLN A 254 16.49 5.77 42.59
N GLN A 255 16.98 6.61 41.67
CA GLN A 255 18.35 7.14 41.74
C GLN A 255 18.53 8.14 42.89
N GLY A 256 17.51 8.95 43.21
CA GLY A 256 17.59 9.95 44.30
C GLY A 256 17.45 9.40 45.72
N GLN A 257 17.12 8.10 45.90
CA GLN A 257 17.06 7.46 47.22
C GLN A 257 18.36 6.72 47.60
N GLY A 258 19.33 6.67 46.69
CA GLY A 258 20.62 6.01 46.88
C GLY A 258 21.78 6.94 47.25
N GLU A 259 21.51 8.24 47.44
CA GLU A 259 22.44 9.26 47.95
C GLU A 259 22.11 9.60 49.40
#